data_AF-A0A952T1Y1-F1
#
_entry.id   AF-A0A952T1Y1-F1
#
_cell.length_a   1.000
_cell.length_b   1.000
_cell.length_c   1.000
_cell.angle_alpha   90.00
_cell.angle_beta   90.00
_cell.angle_gamma   90.00
#
_symmetry.space_group_name_H-M   'P 1'
#
loop_
_entity.id
_entity.type
_entity.pdbx_description
1 polymer ?
#
loop_
_entity_poly.entity_id
_entity_poly.type
_entity_poly.pdbx_seq_one_letter_code
_entity_poly.pdbx_strand_id
1 'polypeptide(L)'
;MRLALIFIFTLLIGCAEPRLDHGMDPGSRTDTASNQMVNVQTEGRKALYDQAREGLRLSRERYIATTRPVLERKFRREHPELTDMEIEEMVNEALANGYHYEKKSRPDGPARLPPPRPMNCIPSPGSWPSNPNCY
;
A
#
# COMPACT_ATOMS: atom_id res chain seq x y z
N MET A 1 -25.96 26.29 -33.01
CA MET A 1 -25.38 25.14 -32.29
C MET A 1 -24.31 24.50 -33.15
N ARG A 2 -23.01 24.71 -32.88
CA ARG A 2 -21.86 23.92 -33.43
C ARG A 2 -20.47 24.46 -33.03
N LEU A 3 -20.36 25.32 -32.01
CA LEU A 3 -19.06 25.88 -31.55
C LEU A 3 -18.75 25.57 -30.08
N ALA A 4 -19.49 24.67 -29.44
CA ALA A 4 -19.28 24.30 -28.04
C ALA A 4 -18.54 22.95 -27.85
N LEU A 5 -18.26 22.21 -28.93
CA LEU A 5 -17.67 20.86 -28.85
C LEU A 5 -16.14 20.83 -29.00
N ILE A 6 -15.51 21.94 -29.41
CA ILE A 6 -14.05 21.99 -29.62
C ILE A 6 -13.30 22.17 -28.29
N PHE A 7 -13.93 22.78 -27.28
CA PHE A 7 -13.31 23.03 -25.97
C PHE A 7 -13.19 21.77 -25.07
N ILE A 8 -13.88 20.68 -25.41
CA ILE A 8 -13.83 19.44 -24.63
C ILE A 8 -12.61 18.58 -25.04
N PHE A 9 -12.12 18.71 -26.29
CA PHE A 9 -10.97 17.93 -26.76
C PHE A 9 -9.62 18.42 -26.21
N THR A 10 -9.49 19.70 -25.84
CA THR A 10 -8.23 20.23 -25.27
C THR A 10 -7.98 19.80 -23.82
N LEU A 11 -8.99 19.28 -23.12
CA LEU A 11 -8.85 18.78 -21.74
C LEU A 11 -8.40 17.31 -21.65
N LEU A 12 -8.36 16.58 -22.78
CA LEU A 12 -8.00 15.16 -22.82
C LEU A 12 -6.65 14.88 -23.51
N ILE A 13 -5.93 15.90 -24.00
CA ILE A 13 -4.60 15.78 -24.62
C ILE A 13 -3.52 16.24 -23.61
N GLY A 14 -3.59 15.71 -22.39
CA GLY A 14 -2.60 15.92 -21.32
C GLY A 14 -1.85 14.65 -20.91
N CYS A 15 -2.07 13.52 -21.58
CA CYS A 15 -1.44 12.23 -21.25
C CYS A 15 -0.94 11.46 -22.49
N ALA A 16 -0.46 12.15 -23.51
CA ALA A 16 0.23 11.52 -24.63
C ALA A 16 1.43 12.39 -25.02
N GLU A 17 2.58 12.02 -24.50
CA GLU A 17 3.90 12.55 -24.87
C GLU A 17 4.26 12.03 -26.27
N PRO A 18 4.45 12.90 -27.30
CA PRO A 18 5.04 12.47 -28.54
C PRO A 18 6.48 12.99 -28.60
N ARG A 19 7.39 12.01 -28.59
CA ARG A 19 8.68 11.97 -29.27
C ARG A 19 9.20 13.26 -29.92
N LEU A 20 10.39 13.66 -29.45
CA LEU A 20 11.55 14.16 -30.21
C LEU A 20 11.33 14.34 -31.71
N ASP A 21 11.42 15.57 -32.23
CA ASP A 21 12.58 15.97 -33.03
C ASP A 21 12.66 17.49 -33.31
N HIS A 22 13.90 17.98 -33.32
CA HIS A 22 14.44 19.22 -33.94
C HIS A 22 14.25 20.61 -33.29
N GLY A 23 15.34 21.08 -32.65
CA GLY A 23 16.07 22.23 -33.24
C GLY A 23 16.65 23.27 -32.27
N MET A 24 17.97 23.44 -32.36
CA MET A 24 18.81 24.58 -31.93
C MET A 24 19.33 24.65 -30.47
N ASP A 25 20.57 24.18 -30.30
CA ASP A 25 21.58 24.66 -29.34
C ASP A 25 22.34 25.85 -30.02
N PRO A 26 22.97 26.82 -29.31
CA PRO A 26 24.16 26.50 -28.51
C PRO A 26 24.41 27.38 -27.27
N GLY A 27 24.76 26.73 -26.17
CA GLY A 27 25.92 27.11 -25.35
C GLY A 27 25.80 28.34 -24.43
N SER A 28 25.61 28.10 -23.14
CA SER A 28 26.29 28.85 -22.07
C SER A 28 25.98 28.24 -20.70
N ARG A 29 27.01 27.65 -20.08
CA ARG A 29 27.13 27.40 -18.63
C ARG A 29 26.03 26.54 -18.00
N THR A 30 26.30 25.23 -17.86
CA THR A 30 26.21 24.47 -16.57
C THR A 30 26.43 22.96 -16.78
N ASP A 31 27.62 22.52 -17.20
CA ASP A 31 27.90 21.08 -17.36
C ASP A 31 28.31 20.34 -16.08
N THR A 32 28.30 20.99 -14.92
CA THR A 32 28.68 20.34 -13.65
C THR A 32 27.48 20.07 -12.73
N ALA A 33 26.37 20.82 -12.86
CA ALA A 33 25.23 20.68 -11.96
C ALA A 33 24.18 19.66 -12.43
N SER A 34 23.97 19.49 -13.74
CA SER A 34 22.91 18.61 -14.25
C SER A 34 23.23 17.13 -14.03
N ASN A 35 24.48 16.70 -14.26
CA ASN A 35 24.93 15.33 -13.98
C ASN A 35 24.85 14.98 -12.48
N GLN A 36 25.09 15.95 -11.60
CA GLN A 36 25.02 15.74 -10.16
C GLN A 36 23.56 15.62 -9.68
N MET A 37 22.64 16.44 -10.19
CA MET A 37 21.20 16.32 -9.84
C MET A 37 20.57 15.04 -10.41
N VAL A 38 20.95 14.61 -11.61
CA VAL A 38 20.47 13.34 -12.19
C VAL A 38 21.00 12.12 -11.42
N ASN A 39 22.26 12.15 -10.96
CA ASN A 39 22.79 11.08 -10.10
C ASN A 39 22.13 11.04 -8.72
N VAL A 40 21.95 12.19 -8.06
CA VAL A 40 21.28 12.24 -6.74
C VAL A 40 19.82 11.78 -6.85
N GLN A 41 19.13 12.12 -7.94
CA GLN A 41 17.74 11.70 -8.18
C GLN A 41 17.64 10.19 -8.52
N THR A 42 18.64 9.62 -9.19
CA THR A 42 18.69 8.17 -9.46
C THR A 42 19.09 7.35 -8.25
N GLU A 43 20.05 7.82 -7.43
CA GLU A 43 20.43 7.18 -6.17
C GLU A 43 19.31 7.24 -5.12
N GLY A 44 18.67 8.39 -4.95
CA GLY A 44 17.52 8.53 -4.05
C GLY A 44 16.35 7.63 -4.45
N ARG A 45 16.08 7.51 -5.76
CA ARG A 45 15.05 6.60 -6.28
C ARG A 45 15.42 5.13 -6.07
N LYS A 46 16.68 4.76 -6.25
CA LYS A 46 17.17 3.40 -5.97
C LYS A 46 17.00 3.03 -4.49
N ALA A 47 17.38 3.94 -3.58
CA ALA A 47 17.22 3.74 -2.14
C ALA A 47 15.74 3.51 -1.74
N LEU A 48 14.80 4.25 -2.35
CA LEU A 48 13.36 4.03 -2.13
C LEU A 48 12.89 2.65 -2.61
N TYR A 49 13.37 2.17 -3.77
CA TYR A 49 13.05 0.82 -4.24
C TYR A 49 13.64 -0.27 -3.35
N ASP A 50 14.88 -0.11 -2.89
CA ASP A 50 15.53 -1.05 -1.98
C ASP A 50 14.77 -1.09 -0.64
N GLN A 51 14.36 0.07 -0.11
CA GLN A 51 13.53 0.14 1.09
C GLN A 51 12.17 -0.56 0.91
N ALA A 52 11.50 -0.32 -0.21
CA ALA A 52 10.21 -0.97 -0.50
C ALA A 52 10.37 -2.49 -0.63
N ARG A 53 11.45 -2.95 -1.25
CA ARG A 53 11.77 -4.38 -1.41
C ARG A 53 12.02 -5.05 -0.06
N GLU A 54 12.81 -4.44 0.80
CA GLU A 54 13.05 -4.97 2.16
C GLU A 54 11.78 -4.94 3.00
N GLY A 55 10.98 -3.88 2.90
CA GLY A 55 9.66 -3.80 3.55
C GLY A 55 8.75 -4.94 3.10
N LEU A 56 8.70 -5.22 1.79
CA LEU A 56 7.94 -6.33 1.24
C LEU A 56 8.47 -7.68 1.75
N ARG A 57 9.79 -7.90 1.75
CA ARG A 57 10.42 -9.12 2.27
C ARG A 57 10.04 -9.38 3.73
N LEU A 58 10.21 -8.39 4.59
CA LEU A 58 9.88 -8.49 6.02
C LEU A 58 8.39 -8.73 6.24
N SER A 59 7.52 -8.05 5.47
CA SER A 59 6.07 -8.26 5.55
C SER A 59 5.68 -9.69 5.18
N ARG A 60 6.33 -10.26 4.15
CA ARG A 60 6.10 -11.62 3.68
C ARG A 60 6.59 -12.65 4.69
N GLU A 61 7.78 -12.46 5.26
CA GLU A 61 8.30 -13.32 6.32
C GLU A 61 7.37 -13.35 7.53
N ARG A 62 6.88 -12.18 7.95
CA ARG A 62 5.89 -12.09 9.04
C ARG A 62 4.58 -12.78 8.67
N TYR A 63 4.09 -12.62 7.45
CA TYR A 63 2.89 -13.30 6.96
C TYR A 63 3.05 -14.83 7.01
N ILE A 64 4.17 -15.35 6.50
CA ILE A 64 4.44 -16.80 6.51
C ILE A 64 4.55 -17.31 7.95
N ALA A 65 5.34 -16.65 8.81
CA ALA A 65 5.55 -17.07 10.19
C ALA A 65 4.25 -17.10 11.01
N THR A 66 3.30 -16.21 10.72
CA THR A 66 2.01 -16.14 11.44
C THR A 66 0.93 -17.03 10.84
N THR A 67 0.95 -17.27 9.53
CA THR A 67 -0.14 -17.96 8.81
C THR A 67 0.12 -19.46 8.63
N ARG A 68 1.39 -19.85 8.38
CA ARG A 68 1.80 -21.26 8.20
C ARG A 68 1.29 -22.20 9.30
N PRO A 69 1.55 -21.97 10.60
CA PRO A 69 1.10 -22.89 11.65
C PRO A 69 -0.44 -22.96 11.78
N VAL A 70 -1.15 -21.91 11.38
CA VAL A 70 -2.63 -21.89 11.36
C VAL A 70 -3.14 -22.77 10.23
N LEU A 71 -2.53 -22.69 9.04
CA LEU A 71 -2.86 -23.52 7.88
C LEU A 71 -2.55 -24.99 8.13
N GLU A 72 -1.35 -25.31 8.65
CA GLU A 72 -0.96 -26.68 8.98
C GLU A 72 -1.96 -27.33 9.94
N ARG A 73 -2.36 -26.62 11.01
CA ARG A 73 -3.35 -27.13 11.96
C ARG A 73 -4.73 -27.29 11.32
N LYS A 74 -5.11 -26.38 10.44
CA LYS A 74 -6.40 -26.42 9.74
C LYS A 74 -6.45 -27.63 8.82
N PHE A 75 -5.47 -27.79 7.93
CA PHE A 75 -5.43 -28.87 6.96
C PHE A 75 -5.28 -30.24 7.62
N ARG A 76 -4.46 -30.38 8.67
CA ARG A 76 -4.39 -31.65 9.43
C ARG A 76 -5.73 -32.05 10.06
N ARG A 77 -6.56 -31.08 10.44
CA ARG A 77 -7.89 -31.35 11.00
C ARG A 77 -8.92 -31.66 9.92
N GLU A 78 -8.82 -31.01 8.77
CA GLU A 78 -9.76 -31.17 7.65
C GLU A 78 -9.45 -32.41 6.80
N HIS A 79 -8.19 -32.83 6.76
CA HIS A 79 -7.67 -33.92 5.94
C HIS A 79 -6.72 -34.83 6.75
N PRO A 80 -7.24 -35.57 7.76
CA PRO A 80 -6.42 -36.48 8.57
C PRO A 80 -5.81 -37.65 7.77
N GLU A 81 -6.33 -37.94 6.59
CA GLU A 81 -5.87 -38.99 5.68
C GLU A 81 -4.63 -38.62 4.87
N LEU A 82 -4.33 -37.32 4.72
CA LEU A 82 -3.22 -36.85 3.91
C LEU A 82 -1.88 -37.03 4.64
N THR A 83 -0.85 -37.29 3.86
CA THR A 83 0.53 -37.37 4.35
C THR A 83 1.06 -36.00 4.71
N ASP A 84 2.10 -35.96 5.55
CA ASP A 84 2.76 -34.70 5.93
C ASP A 84 3.27 -33.91 4.70
N MET A 85 3.67 -34.61 3.64
CA MET A 85 4.15 -34.00 2.39
C MET A 85 3.02 -33.31 1.62
N GLU A 86 1.86 -33.95 1.51
CA GLU A 86 0.68 -33.38 0.84
C GLU A 86 0.14 -32.17 1.61
N ILE A 87 0.15 -32.24 2.95
CA ILE A 87 -0.21 -31.09 3.80
C ILE A 87 0.76 -29.92 3.57
N GLU A 88 2.07 -30.17 3.50
CA GLU A 88 3.07 -29.12 3.26
C GLU A 88 2.90 -28.47 1.88
N GLU A 89 2.56 -29.24 0.86
CA GLU A 89 2.24 -28.73 -0.48
C GLU A 89 1.04 -27.78 -0.44
N MET A 90 -0.06 -28.21 0.20
CA MET A 90 -1.26 -27.38 0.37
C MET A 90 -0.97 -26.09 1.15
N VAL A 91 -0.14 -26.16 2.21
CA VAL A 91 0.29 -24.99 2.97
C VAL A 91 1.06 -24.02 2.08
N ASN A 92 2.01 -24.51 1.29
CA ASN A 92 2.81 -23.68 0.41
C ASN A 92 1.97 -23.02 -0.69
N GLU A 93 1.03 -23.76 -1.29
CA GLU A 93 0.09 -23.21 -2.27
C GLU A 93 -0.79 -22.11 -1.64
N ALA A 94 -1.35 -22.37 -0.45
CA ALA A 94 -2.16 -21.40 0.27
C ALA A 94 -1.36 -20.13 0.66
N LEU A 95 -0.11 -20.28 1.07
CA LEU A 95 0.78 -19.14 1.35
C LEU A 95 1.12 -18.36 0.08
N ALA A 96 1.33 -19.04 -1.05
CA ALA A 96 1.62 -18.41 -2.34
C ALA A 96 0.43 -17.60 -2.87
N ASN A 97 -0.78 -18.15 -2.75
CA ASN A 97 -2.02 -17.52 -3.21
C ASN A 97 -2.56 -16.44 -2.24
N GLY A 98 -1.86 -16.18 -1.14
CA GLY A 98 -2.26 -15.16 -0.17
C GLY A 98 -3.55 -15.52 0.55
N TYR A 99 -3.64 -16.75 1.06
CA TYR A 99 -4.81 -17.28 1.76
C TYR A 99 -5.52 -16.25 2.63
N HIS A 100 -6.68 -15.78 2.13
CA HIS A 100 -7.58 -14.94 2.89
C HIS A 100 -8.28 -15.82 3.93
N TYR A 101 -7.67 -15.93 5.11
CA TYR A 101 -8.37 -16.46 6.27
C TYR A 101 -9.58 -15.57 6.52
N GLU A 102 -10.77 -16.03 6.13
CA GLU A 102 -12.03 -15.52 6.64
C GLU A 102 -12.03 -15.77 8.14
N LYS A 103 -11.46 -14.80 8.85
CA LYS A 103 -11.51 -14.74 10.30
C LYS A 103 -12.99 -14.67 10.64
N LYS A 104 -13.58 -15.81 11.02
CA LYS A 104 -14.87 -15.84 11.68
C LYS A 104 -14.83 -14.71 12.71
N SER A 105 -15.77 -13.77 12.60
CA SER A 105 -15.88 -12.66 13.53
C SER A 105 -15.72 -13.23 14.93
N ARG A 106 -14.81 -12.64 15.72
CA ARG A 106 -14.66 -13.01 17.13
C ARG A 106 -16.08 -13.04 17.69
N PRO A 107 -16.52 -14.11 18.37
CA PRO A 107 -17.86 -14.14 18.96
C PRO A 107 -18.06 -12.84 19.72
N ASP A 108 -19.21 -12.19 19.52
CA ASP A 108 -19.51 -10.87 20.05
C ASP A 108 -19.22 -10.87 21.55
N GLY A 109 -18.01 -10.42 21.89
CA GLY A 109 -17.64 -10.15 23.26
C GLY A 109 -18.49 -8.96 23.74
N PRO A 110 -18.60 -8.75 25.05
CA PRO A 110 -19.30 -7.57 25.56
C PRO A 110 -18.75 -6.34 24.83
N ALA A 111 -19.66 -5.50 24.33
CA ALA A 111 -19.33 -4.31 23.57
C ALA A 111 -18.21 -3.57 24.29
N ARG A 112 -17.03 -3.48 23.65
CA ARG A 112 -15.94 -2.67 24.18
C ARG A 112 -16.46 -1.24 24.14
N LEU A 113 -16.84 -0.71 25.30
CA LEU A 113 -17.11 0.71 25.43
C LEU A 113 -15.88 1.44 24.88
N PRO A 114 -16.08 2.50 24.08
CA PRO A 114 -14.96 3.31 23.65
C PRO A 114 -14.16 3.73 24.89
N PRO A 115 -12.81 3.78 24.81
CA PRO A 115 -12.01 4.24 25.93
C PRO A 115 -12.55 5.61 26.38
N PRO A 116 -12.62 5.87 27.70
CA PRO A 116 -13.15 7.12 28.20
C PRO A 116 -12.41 8.28 27.53
N ARG A 117 -13.16 9.11 26.78
CA ARG A 117 -12.60 10.31 26.19
C ARG A 117 -12.13 11.22 27.33
N PRO A 118 -10.96 11.86 27.22
CA PRO A 118 -10.55 12.84 28.21
C PRO A 118 -11.63 13.93 28.33
N MET A 119 -11.93 14.39 29.54
CA MET A 119 -13.03 15.34 29.82
C MET A 119 -12.96 16.61 28.94
N ASN A 120 -11.76 16.99 28.51
CA ASN A 120 -11.50 18.14 27.64
C ASN A 120 -12.07 17.98 26.20
N CYS A 121 -12.58 16.80 25.86
CA CYS A 121 -13.23 16.51 24.58
C CYS A 121 -14.76 16.41 24.68
N ILE A 122 -15.32 16.67 25.85
CA ILE A 122 -16.77 16.77 26.05
C ILE A 122 -17.12 18.25 25.93
N PRO A 123 -17.67 18.72 24.79
CA PRO A 123 -18.14 20.09 24.70
C PRO A 123 -19.29 20.31 25.70
N SER A 124 -19.40 21.53 26.21
CA SER A 124 -20.60 21.93 26.96
C SER A 124 -21.83 21.85 26.04
N PRO A 125 -23.04 21.60 26.57
CA PRO A 125 -24.24 21.56 25.74
C PRO A 125 -24.37 22.84 24.91
N GLY A 126 -24.33 22.72 23.58
CA GLY A 126 -24.38 23.84 22.64
C GLY A 126 -23.03 24.39 22.16
N SER A 127 -21.89 23.82 22.58
CA SER A 127 -20.57 24.20 22.08
C SER A 127 -19.97 23.15 21.13
N TRP A 128 -19.06 23.57 20.26
CA TRP A 128 -18.21 22.66 19.50
C TRP A 128 -16.99 22.27 20.35
N PRO A 129 -16.38 21.09 20.14
CA PRO A 129 -15.12 20.74 20.78
C PRO A 129 -14.05 21.76 20.38
N SER A 130 -13.50 22.47 21.36
CA SER A 130 -12.49 23.52 21.13
C SER A 130 -11.07 22.97 20.94
N ASN A 131 -10.87 21.68 21.21
CA ASN A 131 -9.57 21.04 21.14
C ASN A 131 -9.42 20.24 19.82
N PRO A 132 -8.47 20.62 18.93
CA PRO A 132 -8.24 19.92 17.66
C PRO A 132 -7.73 18.49 17.82
N ASN A 133 -7.33 18.07 19.02
CA ASN A 133 -6.91 16.69 19.33
C ASN A 133 -8.07 15.80 19.81
N CYS A 134 -9.32 16.23 19.64
CA CYS A 134 -10.53 15.50 20.08
C CYS A 134 -11.26 14.76 18.95
N TYR A 135 -10.64 14.63 17.77
CA TYR A 135 -11.14 13.85 16.62
C TYR A 135 -10.69 12.40 16.68
#